data_AF-A0A7C5M083-F1
#
_entry.id   AF-A0A7C5M083-F1
#
_cell.length_a   1.000
_cell.length_b   1.000
_cell.length_c   1.000
_cell.angle_alpha   90.00
_cell.angle_beta   90.00
_cell.angle_gamma   90.00
#
_symmetry.space_group_name_H-M   'P 1'
#
loop_
_entity.id
_entity.type
_entity.pdbx_description
1 polymer ?
#
loop_
_entity_poly.entity_id
_entity_poly.type
_entity_poly.pdbx_seq_one_letter_code
_entity_poly.pdbx_strand_id
1 'polypeptide(L)'
;MSDEIPNADWGPLAGLPGNPIMWVLIASELVVFGALFIAFSIARVQAPDVFAQSQDHLNRFAGAINTMVLLTSGFFAACAVEYSRRNQVRLVRVSVALATILGCVFLSVKWLEYAPKIEQGINMDTNIFYMFYFLATGFHAFHVVFGILLLLFVMW
;
A
#
# COMPACT_ATOMS: atom_id res chain seq x y z
N MET A 1 6.34 -4.23 40.69
CA MET A 1 6.73 -3.93 39.29
C MET A 1 5.61 -3.06 38.77
N SER A 2 5.77 -1.74 38.76
CA SER A 2 4.77 -0.86 38.15
C SER A 2 4.80 -1.17 36.66
N ASP A 3 3.72 -1.72 36.13
CA ASP A 3 3.51 -1.81 34.69
C ASP A 3 3.48 -0.36 34.17
N GLU A 4 4.63 0.17 33.75
CA GLU A 4 4.67 1.39 32.96
C GLU A 4 3.80 1.11 31.74
N ILE A 5 2.62 1.74 31.70
CA ILE A 5 1.74 1.68 30.55
C ILE A 5 2.58 2.24 29.39
N PRO A 6 2.94 1.42 28.38
CA PRO A 6 3.61 1.95 27.21
C PRO A 6 2.67 3.02 26.65
N ASN A 7 3.16 4.26 26.51
CA ASN A 7 2.40 5.42 26.05
C ASN A 7 1.50 6.14 27.09
N ALA A 8 1.84 6.13 28.39
CA ALA A 8 1.06 6.83 29.44
C ALA A 8 0.71 8.31 29.11
N ASP A 9 1.58 9.03 28.39
CA ASP A 9 1.40 10.44 28.03
C ASP A 9 0.32 10.67 26.95
N TRP A 10 -0.18 9.61 26.30
CA TRP A 10 -1.12 9.69 25.18
C TRP A 10 -2.60 9.65 25.58
N GLY A 11 -2.90 9.74 26.88
CA GLY A 11 -4.26 9.82 27.39
C GLY A 11 -5.14 8.63 26.92
N PRO A 12 -6.30 8.86 26.28
CA PRO A 12 -7.17 7.79 25.80
C PRO A 12 -6.52 6.80 24.82
N LEU A 13 -5.43 7.20 24.16
CA LEU A 13 -4.71 6.36 23.18
C LEU A 13 -3.64 5.47 23.83
N ALA A 14 -3.42 5.57 25.14
CA ALA A 14 -2.41 4.80 25.87
C ALA A 14 -2.64 3.27 25.82
N GLY A 15 -3.89 2.84 25.60
CA GLY A 15 -4.24 1.41 25.50
C GLY A 15 -3.95 0.77 24.14
N LEU A 16 -3.50 1.53 23.14
CA LEU A 16 -3.27 1.01 21.79
C LEU A 16 -1.96 0.20 21.71
N PRO A 17 -1.96 -0.95 21.01
CA PRO A 17 -0.74 -1.70 20.79
C PRO A 17 0.21 -0.94 19.86
N GLY A 18 1.49 -0.88 20.24
CA GLY A 18 2.52 -0.14 19.50
C GLY A 18 2.54 1.35 19.84
N ASN A 19 3.10 2.16 18.94
CA ASN A 19 3.15 3.61 19.11
C ASN A 19 1.84 4.24 18.58
N PRO A 20 1.12 5.07 19.36
CA PRO A 20 -0.12 5.73 18.94
C PRO A 20 0.00 6.56 17.64
N ILE A 21 1.20 7.07 17.33
CA ILE A 21 1.47 7.78 16.06
C ILE A 21 1.18 6.88 14.85
N MET A 22 1.46 5.58 14.93
CA MET A 22 1.17 4.65 13.84
C MET A 22 -0.33 4.57 13.55
N TRP A 23 -1.17 4.64 14.58
CA TRP A 23 -2.62 4.65 14.41
C TRP A 23 -3.12 5.93 13.78
N VAL A 24 -2.55 7.08 14.15
CA VAL A 24 -2.86 8.37 13.50
C VAL A 24 -2.48 8.33 12.02
N LEU A 25 -1.29 7.81 11.69
CA LEU A 25 -0.84 7.63 10.32
C LEU A 25 -1.81 6.74 9.51
N ILE A 26 -2.12 5.54 10.02
CA ILE A 26 -3.02 4.58 9.36
C ILE A 26 -4.42 5.18 9.17
N ALA A 27 -4.97 5.83 10.20
CA ALA A 27 -6.29 6.45 10.12
C ALA A 27 -6.32 7.62 9.11
N SER A 28 -5.27 8.45 9.10
CA SER A 28 -5.13 9.54 8.14
C SER A 28 -5.10 9.02 6.70
N GLU A 29 -4.29 8.00 6.41
CA GLU A 29 -4.23 7.39 5.08
C GLU A 29 -5.56 6.75 4.68
N LEU A 30 -6.23 6.07 5.62
CA LEU A 30 -7.56 5.49 5.37
C LEU A 30 -8.58 6.56 4.96
N VAL A 31 -8.56 7.73 5.59
CA VAL A 31 -9.44 8.86 5.24
C VAL A 31 -9.10 9.41 3.85
N VAL A 32 -7.81 9.59 3.53
CA VAL A 32 -7.37 10.09 2.21
C VAL A 32 -7.79 9.15 1.09
N PHE A 33 -7.51 7.85 1.21
CA PHE A 33 -7.93 6.85 0.22
C PHE A 33 -9.46 6.71 0.20
N GLY A 34 -10.13 6.77 1.34
CA GLY A 34 -11.59 6.72 1.43
C GLY A 34 -12.25 7.86 0.66
N ALA A 35 -11.78 9.10 0.85
CA ALA A 35 -12.25 10.25 0.09
C ALA A 35 -12.00 10.09 -1.41
N LEU A 36 -10.82 9.60 -1.80
CA LEU A 36 -10.49 9.32 -3.20
C LEU A 36 -11.42 8.27 -3.82
N PHE A 37 -11.74 7.18 -3.11
CA PHE A 37 -12.65 6.14 -3.59
C PHE A 37 -14.10 6.61 -3.69
N ILE A 38 -14.54 7.49 -2.78
CA ILE A 38 -15.86 8.14 -2.87
C ILE A 38 -15.93 9.01 -4.13
N ALA A 39 -14.92 9.85 -4.37
CA ALA A 39 -14.84 10.69 -5.56
C ALA A 39 -14.82 9.85 -6.86
N PHE A 40 -14.04 8.77 -6.89
CA PHE A 40 -14.01 7.81 -7.99
C PHE A 40 -15.39 7.16 -8.23
N SER A 41 -16.08 6.76 -7.16
CA SER A 41 -17.41 6.15 -7.24
C SER A 41 -18.45 7.11 -7.82
N ILE A 42 -18.41 8.38 -7.40
CA ILE A 42 -19.28 9.43 -7.95
C ILE A 42 -18.98 9.65 -9.45
N ALA A 43 -17.71 9.78 -9.82
CA ALA A 43 -17.30 9.95 -11.21
C ALA A 43 -17.73 8.76 -12.10
N ARG A 44 -17.66 7.54 -11.57
CA ARG A 44 -18.12 6.32 -12.27
C ARG A 44 -19.61 6.36 -12.60
N VAL A 45 -20.44 6.88 -11.69
CA VAL A 45 -21.89 7.00 -11.90
C VAL A 45 -22.22 8.07 -12.95
N GLN A 46 -21.41 9.13 -13.03
CA GLN A 46 -21.61 10.23 -13.99
C GLN A 46 -21.15 9.88 -15.41
N ALA A 47 -20.14 9.01 -15.57
CA ALA A 47 -19.58 8.65 -16.88
C ALA A 47 -19.44 7.11 -17.06
N PRO A 48 -20.54 6.34 -16.99
CA PRO A 48 -20.48 4.88 -16.97
C PRO A 48 -19.83 4.29 -18.24
N ASP A 49 -20.11 4.85 -19.41
CA ASP A 49 -19.59 4.36 -20.69
C ASP A 49 -18.07 4.51 -20.81
N VAL A 50 -17.55 5.67 -20.38
CA VAL A 50 -16.10 5.95 -20.38
C VAL A 50 -15.36 5.01 -19.42
N PHE A 51 -15.96 4.73 -18.26
CA PHE A 51 -15.39 3.81 -17.27
C PHE A 51 -15.44 2.37 -17.79
N ALA A 52 -16.54 1.92 -18.39
CA ALA A 52 -16.64 0.56 -18.93
C ALA A 52 -15.60 0.31 -20.03
N GLN A 53 -15.49 1.23 -20.99
CA GLN A 53 -14.51 1.12 -22.08
C GLN A 53 -13.09 1.15 -21.53
N SER A 54 -12.75 2.10 -20.66
CA SER A 54 -11.39 2.24 -20.13
C SER A 54 -10.96 1.09 -19.21
N GLN A 55 -11.91 0.47 -18.50
CA GLN A 55 -11.64 -0.70 -17.64
C GLN A 55 -11.19 -1.94 -18.44
N ASP A 56 -11.66 -2.10 -19.67
CA ASP A 56 -11.29 -3.24 -20.51
C ASP A 56 -9.85 -3.16 -21.04
N HIS A 57 -9.26 -1.97 -21.06
CA HIS A 57 -7.84 -1.78 -21.37
C HIS A 57 -6.91 -2.14 -20.20
N LEU A 58 -7.44 -2.47 -19.02
CA LEU A 58 -6.64 -2.89 -17.87
C LEU A 58 -6.36 -4.39 -17.90
N ASN A 59 -5.12 -4.76 -17.58
CA ASN A 59 -4.72 -6.15 -17.46
C ASN A 59 -5.15 -6.71 -16.10
N ARG A 60 -6.30 -7.37 -16.08
CA ARG A 60 -6.89 -7.99 -14.88
C ARG A 60 -5.96 -9.05 -14.26
N PHE A 61 -5.23 -9.80 -15.08
CA PHE A 61 -4.31 -10.84 -14.62
C PHE A 61 -3.08 -10.25 -13.91
N ALA A 62 -2.49 -9.20 -14.48
CA ALA A 62 -1.40 -8.47 -13.82
C ALA A 62 -1.85 -7.83 -12.48
N GLY A 63 -3.09 -7.32 -12.43
CA GLY A 63 -3.72 -6.84 -11.20
C GLY A 63 -3.86 -7.93 -10.14
N ALA A 64 -4.30 -9.13 -10.53
CA ALA A 64 -4.44 -10.28 -9.63
C ALA A 64 -3.08 -10.74 -9.08
N ILE A 65 -2.07 -10.84 -9.94
CA ILE A 65 -0.69 -11.17 -9.52
C ILE A 65 -0.19 -10.15 -8.51
N ASN A 66 -0.33 -8.85 -8.78
CA ASN A 66 0.11 -7.80 -7.87
C ASN A 66 -0.57 -7.88 -6.50
N THR A 67 -1.86 -8.20 -6.48
CA THR A 67 -2.61 -8.39 -5.24
C THR A 67 -2.05 -9.56 -4.43
N MET A 68 -1.80 -10.70 -5.09
CA MET A 68 -1.20 -11.88 -4.43
C MET A 68 0.21 -11.60 -3.91
N VAL A 69 1.03 -10.86 -4.66
CA VAL A 69 2.37 -10.44 -4.26
C VAL A 69 2.31 -9.59 -2.99
N LEU A 70 1.44 -8.59 -2.94
CA LEU A 70 1.30 -7.71 -1.76
C LEU A 70 0.72 -8.44 -0.55
N LEU A 71 -0.27 -9.30 -0.73
CA LEU A 71 -0.81 -10.15 0.35
C LEU A 71 0.29 -11.02 0.95
N THR A 72 1.12 -11.62 0.11
CA THR A 72 2.26 -12.45 0.53
C THR A 72 3.33 -11.61 1.23
N SER A 73 3.60 -10.39 0.73
CA SER A 73 4.52 -9.44 1.38
C SER A 73 4.05 -9.07 2.79
N GLY A 74 2.76 -8.72 2.93
CA GLY A 74 2.14 -8.40 4.21
C GLY A 74 2.16 -9.58 5.19
N PHE A 75 1.97 -10.80 4.70
CA PHE A 75 2.12 -12.02 5.50
C PHE A 75 3.54 -12.15 6.06
N PHE A 76 4.58 -11.96 5.25
CA PHE A 76 5.96 -12.00 5.74
C PHE A 76 6.27 -10.87 6.73
N ALA A 77 5.73 -9.66 6.52
CA ALA A 77 5.85 -8.57 7.49
C ALA A 77 5.21 -8.92 8.83
N ALA A 78 4.03 -9.55 8.83
CA ALA A 78 3.37 -10.03 10.04
C ALA A 78 4.18 -11.14 10.74
N CYS A 79 4.74 -12.09 9.99
CA CYS A 79 5.65 -13.10 10.53
C CYS A 79 6.89 -12.46 11.17
N ALA A 80 7.46 -11.40 10.58
CA ALA A 80 8.60 -10.70 11.15
C ALA A 80 8.28 -10.11 12.53
N VAL A 81 7.08 -9.55 12.72
CA VAL A 81 6.62 -9.05 14.03
C VAL A 81 6.53 -10.19 15.05
N GLU A 82 5.98 -11.34 14.66
CA GLU A 82 5.88 -12.51 15.56
C GLU A 82 7.26 -13.09 15.93
N TYR A 83 8.16 -13.21 14.95
CA TYR A 83 9.54 -13.64 15.22
C TYR A 83 10.32 -12.64 16.07
N SER A 84 10.02 -11.35 15.96
CA SER A 84 10.60 -10.31 16.80
C SER A 84 10.17 -10.48 18.26
N ARG A 85 8.88 -10.75 18.52
CA ARG A 85 8.38 -11.07 19.88
C ARG A 85 9.05 -12.30 20.50
N ARG A 86 9.49 -13.25 19.68
CA ARG A 86 10.22 -14.47 20.11
C ARG A 86 11.74 -14.30 20.13
N ASN A 87 12.27 -13.09 19.92
CA ASN A 87 13.70 -12.78 19.83
C ASN A 87 14.46 -13.59 18.75
N GLN A 88 13.78 -14.00 17.68
CA GLN A 88 14.36 -14.80 16.58
C GLN A 88 14.92 -13.92 15.47
N VAL A 89 15.99 -13.17 15.77
CA VAL A 89 16.58 -12.13 14.90
C VAL A 89 16.85 -12.60 13.46
N ARG A 90 17.35 -13.83 13.28
CA ARG A 90 17.63 -14.38 11.94
C ARG A 90 16.36 -14.51 11.10
N LEU A 91 15.26 -14.99 11.70
CA LEU A 91 13.98 -15.15 11.00
C LEU A 91 13.32 -13.81 10.74
N VAL A 92 13.45 -12.84 11.66
CA VAL A 92 13.03 -11.45 11.42
C VAL A 92 13.69 -10.89 10.16
N ARG A 93 15.02 -10.96 10.05
CA ARG A 93 15.76 -10.45 8.89
C ARG A 93 15.33 -11.12 7.59
N VAL A 94 15.16 -12.44 7.60
CA VAL A 94 14.70 -13.18 6.41
C VAL A 94 13.28 -12.76 6.02
N SER A 95 12.35 -12.68 6.97
CA SER A 95 10.97 -12.28 6.71
C SER A 95 10.87 -10.84 6.20
N VAL A 96 11.59 -9.90 6.80
CA VAL A 96 11.66 -8.51 6.32
C VAL A 96 12.26 -8.45 4.91
N ALA A 97 13.32 -9.22 4.63
CA ALA A 97 13.92 -9.26 3.28
C ALA A 97 12.94 -9.80 2.23
N LEU A 98 12.21 -10.87 2.55
CA LEU A 98 11.17 -11.40 1.66
C LEU A 98 10.04 -10.40 1.43
N ALA A 99 9.58 -9.72 2.49
CA ALA A 99 8.56 -8.67 2.36
C ALA A 99 9.03 -7.53 1.45
N THR A 100 10.26 -7.05 1.63
CA THR A 100 10.89 -6.00 0.80
C THR A 100 11.03 -6.43 -0.66
N ILE A 101 11.54 -7.64 -0.93
CA ILE A 101 11.69 -8.16 -2.30
C ILE A 101 10.34 -8.22 -3.01
N LEU A 102 9.29 -8.71 -2.34
CA LEU A 102 7.94 -8.76 -2.90
C LEU A 102 7.37 -7.34 -3.16
N GLY A 103 7.66 -6.37 -2.29
CA GLY A 103 7.34 -4.96 -2.53
C GLY A 103 8.00 -4.42 -3.80
N CYS A 104 9.29 -4.74 -4.02
CA CYS A 104 9.99 -4.38 -5.25
C CYS A 104 9.40 -5.07 -6.49
N VAL A 105 9.00 -6.34 -6.38
CA VAL A 105 8.32 -7.07 -7.47
C VAL A 105 7.01 -6.37 -7.84
N PHE A 106 6.21 -5.95 -6.86
CA PHE A 106 4.99 -5.19 -7.10
C PHE A 106 5.26 -3.90 -7.90
N LEU A 107 6.27 -3.12 -7.50
CA LEU A 107 6.65 -1.89 -8.21
C LEU A 107 7.09 -2.16 -9.65
N SER A 108 7.89 -3.21 -9.88
CA SER A 108 8.34 -3.62 -11.20
C SER A 108 7.17 -4.02 -12.11
N VAL A 109 6.24 -4.84 -11.61
CA VAL A 109 5.05 -5.24 -12.40
C VAL A 109 4.19 -4.01 -12.70
N LYS A 110 4.02 -3.08 -11.74
CA LYS A 110 3.29 -1.84 -11.98
C LYS A 110 3.95 -0.94 -13.02
N TRP A 111 5.27 -0.85 -12.99
CA TRP A 111 6.01 -0.10 -14.01
C TRP A 111 5.79 -0.67 -15.41
N LEU A 112 5.85 -2.01 -15.55
CA LEU A 112 5.58 -2.70 -16.82
C LEU A 112 4.13 -2.52 -17.29
N GLU A 113 3.19 -2.24 -16.38
CA GLU A 113 1.80 -1.93 -16.72
C GLU A 113 1.62 -0.48 -17.21
N TYR A 114 2.44 0.46 -16.72
CA TYR A 114 2.37 1.88 -17.04
C TYR A 114 3.13 2.25 -18.31
N ALA A 115 4.36 1.76 -18.47
CA ALA A 115 5.23 2.12 -19.60
C ALA A 115 4.52 2.03 -20.97
N PRO A 116 3.88 0.90 -21.34
CA PRO A 116 3.19 0.81 -22.63
C PRO A 116 1.96 1.72 -22.74
N LYS A 117 1.27 2.05 -21.63
CA LYS A 117 0.12 2.97 -21.65
C LYS A 117 0.56 4.41 -21.92
N ILE A 118 1.65 4.83 -21.28
CA ILE A 118 2.23 6.15 -21.48
C ILE A 118 2.77 6.28 -22.91
N GLU A 119 3.41 5.24 -23.44
CA GLU A 119 3.86 5.20 -24.84
C GLU A 119 2.69 5.29 -25.84
N GLN A 120 1.52 4.75 -25.49
CA GLN A 120 0.28 4.88 -26.27
C GLN A 120 -0.40 6.26 -26.11
N GLY A 121 0.21 7.20 -25.38
CA GLY A 121 -0.34 8.53 -25.14
C GLY A 121 -1.45 8.56 -24.07
N ILE A 122 -1.64 7.47 -23.32
CA ILE A 122 -2.61 7.40 -22.23
C ILE A 122 -1.98 8.00 -20.98
N ASN A 123 -2.46 9.19 -20.61
CA ASN A 123 -1.99 9.99 -19.48
C ASN A 123 -3.17 10.36 -18.57
N MET A 124 -2.88 11.14 -17.51
CA MET A 124 -3.91 11.66 -16.60
C MET A 124 -4.97 12.51 -17.32
N ASP A 125 -4.59 13.20 -18.40
CA ASP A 125 -5.48 14.08 -19.16
C ASP A 125 -6.36 13.34 -20.18
N THR A 126 -6.14 12.04 -20.40
CA THR A 126 -6.85 11.27 -21.44
C THR A 126 -8.35 11.20 -21.16
N ASN A 127 -8.72 10.85 -19.93
CA ASN A 127 -10.10 10.89 -19.48
C ASN A 127 -10.17 10.84 -17.95
N ILE A 128 -11.36 11.09 -17.40
CA ILE A 128 -11.60 11.09 -15.95
C ILE A 128 -11.26 9.74 -15.28
N PHE A 129 -11.38 8.62 -15.99
CA PHE A 129 -11.00 7.31 -15.47
C PHE A 129 -9.49 7.19 -15.30
N TYR A 130 -8.70 7.51 -16.32
CA TYR A 130 -7.25 7.46 -16.27
C TYR A 130 -6.66 8.47 -15.30
N MET A 131 -7.28 9.66 -15.15
CA MET A 131 -6.93 10.62 -14.10
C MET A 131 -6.98 9.97 -12.72
N PHE A 132 -8.13 9.39 -12.33
CA PHE A 132 -8.26 8.72 -11.03
C PHE A 132 -7.40 7.47 -10.93
N TYR A 133 -7.27 6.68 -12.00
CA TYR A 133 -6.41 5.51 -12.04
C TYR A 133 -4.98 5.90 -11.67
N PHE A 134 -4.33 6.76 -12.46
CA PHE A 134 -2.94 7.15 -12.24
C PHE A 134 -2.73 7.88 -10.92
N LEU A 135 -3.69 8.73 -10.50
CA LEU A 135 -3.62 9.41 -9.21
C LEU A 135 -3.65 8.41 -8.04
N ALA A 136 -4.64 7.52 -8.02
CA ALA A 136 -4.81 6.56 -6.93
C ALA A 136 -3.68 5.54 -6.87
N THR A 137 -3.34 4.93 -8.00
CA THR A 137 -2.33 3.87 -8.05
C THR A 137 -0.92 4.45 -8.00
N GLY A 138 -0.70 5.68 -8.49
CA GLY A 138 0.56 6.40 -8.34
C GLY A 138 0.83 6.80 -6.89
N PHE A 139 -0.17 7.38 -6.21
CA PHE A 139 -0.09 7.67 -4.78
C PHE A 139 0.16 6.38 -3.98
N HIS A 140 -0.57 5.30 -4.26
CA HIS A 140 -0.33 4.01 -3.62
C HIS A 140 1.08 3.46 -3.87
N ALA A 141 1.63 3.57 -5.09
CA ALA A 141 3.00 3.15 -5.38
C ALA A 141 4.02 3.95 -4.55
N PHE A 142 3.81 5.25 -4.37
CA PHE A 142 4.63 6.07 -3.49
C PHE A 142 4.59 5.59 -2.03
N HIS A 143 3.41 5.22 -1.53
CA HIS A 143 3.27 4.64 -0.19
C HIS A 143 4.07 3.34 -0.04
N VAL A 144 4.02 2.46 -1.05
CA VAL A 144 4.78 1.21 -1.03
C VAL A 144 6.29 1.47 -1.04
N VAL A 145 6.77 2.46 -1.81
CA VAL A 145 8.19 2.87 -1.78
C VAL A 145 8.59 3.32 -0.38
N PHE A 146 7.79 4.16 0.27
CA PHE A 146 8.04 4.59 1.64
C PHE A 146 8.06 3.41 2.63
N GLY A 147 7.11 2.48 2.49
CA GLY A 147 7.08 1.25 3.29
C GLY A 147 8.33 0.38 3.11
N ILE A 148 8.82 0.21 1.88
CA ILE A 148 10.06 -0.51 1.58
C ILE A 148 11.26 0.16 2.27
N LEU A 149 11.36 1.49 2.22
CA LEU A 149 12.44 2.23 2.87
C LEU A 149 12.42 2.02 4.39
N LEU A 150 11.24 2.03 5.02
CA LEU A 150 11.10 1.72 6.44
C LEU A 150 11.51 0.28 6.79
N LEU A 151 11.12 -0.70 5.97
CA LEU A 151 11.52 -2.10 6.16
C LEU A 151 13.04 -2.29 6.03
N LEU A 152 13.67 -1.61 5.07
CA LEU A 152 15.12 -1.61 4.92
C LEU A 152 15.83 -0.95 6.10
N PHE A 153 15.28 0.16 6.61
CA PHE A 153 15.82 0.83 7.79
C PHE A 153 15.76 -0.06 9.04
N VAL A 154 14.63 -0.75 9.26
CA VAL A 154 14.46 -1.69 10.40
C VAL A 154 15.34 -2.93 10.27
N MET A 155 15.74 -3.31 9.05
CA MET A 155 16.60 -4.47 8.84
C MET A 155 18.04 -4.25 9.32
N TRP A 156 18.51 -2.99 9.30
CA TRP A 156 19.87 -2.60 9.69
C TRP A 156 19.99 -2.50 11.21
#